data_AF-H9CWD7-F1
#
_entry.id   AF-H9CWD7-F1
#
_cell.length_a   1.000
_cell.length_b   1.000
_cell.length_c   1.000
_cell.angle_alpha   90.00
_cell.angle_beta   90.00
_cell.angle_gamma   90.00
#
_symmetry.space_group_name_H-M   'P 1'
#
loop_
_entity.id
_entity.type
_entity.pdbx_description
1 polymer ?
#
loop_
_entity_poly.entity_id
_entity_poly.type
_entity_poly.pdbx_seq_one_letter_code
_entity_poly.pdbx_strand_id
1 'polypeptide(L)'
;MSYIVSIIVIGVTIWLFICWYLSGINGIVNLDNSHYLDIDDWFSTFECGFISHGLSENFFSFSYINLLVFFIIFDLEVSLLLNVIYDGVWLYTFWCYFSFFMLILLGYIMEVAFGYVDWLD
;
A
#
# COMPACT_ATOMS: atom_id res chain seq x y z
N MET A 1 55.14 -22.57 -6.39
CA MET A 1 55.12 -22.02 -5.02
C MET A 1 54.00 -21.02 -4.80
N SER A 2 53.78 -20.03 -5.68
CA SER A 2 52.68 -19.06 -5.59
C SER A 2 51.27 -19.68 -5.57
N TYR A 3 51.00 -20.67 -6.44
CA TYR A 3 49.68 -21.33 -6.52
C TYR A 3 49.32 -22.14 -5.27
N ILE A 4 50.31 -22.74 -4.60
CA ILE A 4 50.07 -23.49 -3.35
C ILE A 4 49.73 -22.50 -2.22
N VAL A 5 50.45 -21.37 -2.16
CA VAL A 5 50.17 -20.30 -1.19
C VAL A 5 48.78 -19.71 -1.40
N SER A 6 48.36 -19.49 -2.66
CA SER A 6 47.01 -18.95 -2.93
C SER A 6 45.88 -19.91 -2.54
N ILE A 7 46.04 -21.22 -2.76
CA ILE A 7 45.05 -22.23 -2.34
C ILE A 7 44.92 -22.27 -0.82
N ILE A 8 46.03 -22.19 -0.08
CA ILE A 8 46.02 -22.17 1.38
C ILE A 8 45.32 -20.92 1.91
N VAL A 9 45.61 -19.74 1.33
CA VAL A 9 44.96 -18.49 1.73
C VAL A 9 43.45 -18.54 1.51
N ILE A 10 42.99 -19.07 0.36
CA ILE A 10 41.56 -19.23 0.07
C ILE A 10 40.91 -20.24 1.03
N GLY A 11 41.60 -21.33 1.38
CA GLY A 11 41.09 -22.31 2.35
C GLY A 11 40.91 -21.70 3.75
N VAL A 12 41.88 -20.89 4.20
CA VAL A 12 41.82 -20.23 5.51
C VAL A 12 40.70 -19.19 5.56
N THR A 13 40.51 -18.40 4.50
CA THR A 13 39.43 -17.42 4.47
C THR A 13 38.06 -18.09 4.52
N ILE A 14 37.86 -19.19 3.79
CA ILE A 14 36.60 -19.96 3.83
C ILE A 14 36.34 -20.52 5.23
N TRP A 15 37.36 -21.06 5.90
CA TRP A 15 37.22 -21.60 7.25
C TRP A 15 36.81 -20.53 8.28
N LEU A 16 37.39 -19.34 8.20
CA LEU A 16 37.00 -18.22 9.07
C LEU A 16 35.54 -17.78 8.86
N PHE A 17 35.07 -17.76 7.60
CA PHE A 17 33.67 -17.46 7.30
C PHE A 17 32.70 -18.48 7.89
N ILE A 18 33.06 -19.77 7.85
CA ILE A 18 32.25 -20.86 8.42
C ILE A 18 32.19 -20.73 9.95
N CYS A 19 33.31 -20.42 10.61
CA CYS A 19 33.34 -20.20 12.06
C CYS A 19 32.48 -19.01 12.49
N TRP A 20 32.49 -17.91 11.74
CA TRP A 20 31.66 -16.73 12.02
C TRP A 20 30.16 -17.03 11.88
N TYR A 21 29.78 -17.78 10.85
CA TYR A 21 28.40 -18.20 10.67
C TYR A 21 27.91 -19.12 11.81
N LEU A 22 28.74 -20.08 12.24
CA LEU A 22 28.42 -21.00 13.33
C LEU A 22 28.35 -20.30 14.70
N SER A 23 29.20 -19.31 14.98
CA SER A 23 29.14 -18.55 16.23
C SER A 23 27.91 -17.64 16.28
N GLY A 24 27.47 -17.08 15.15
CA GLY A 24 26.22 -16.33 15.05
C GLY A 24 25.00 -17.18 15.43
N ILE A 25 24.93 -18.42 14.95
CA ILE A 25 23.82 -19.34 15.25
C ILE A 25 23.79 -19.70 16.75
N ASN A 26 24.93 -20.04 17.35
CA ASN A 26 24.98 -20.43 18.77
C ASN A 26 24.92 -19.23 19.74
N GLY A 27 25.28 -18.02 19.28
CA GLY A 27 25.23 -16.79 20.05
C GLY A 27 23.82 -16.22 20.18
N ILE A 28 22.96 -16.39 19.17
CA ILE A 28 21.56 -15.93 19.20
C ILE A 28 20.72 -16.78 20.17
N VAL A 29 20.99 -18.08 20.27
CA VAL A 29 20.19 -19.01 21.11
C VAL A 29 20.37 -18.78 22.62
N ASN A 30 21.43 -18.08 23.05
CA ASN A 30 21.74 -17.88 24.47
C ASN A 30 21.51 -16.45 24.98
N LEU A 31 21.00 -15.51 24.17
CA LEU A 31 20.93 -14.10 24.56
C LEU A 31 19.56 -13.60 25.04
N ASP A 32 18.47 -14.36 24.88
CA ASP A 32 17.13 -13.85 25.18
C ASP A 32 16.30 -14.86 25.96
N ASN A 33 16.39 -14.85 27.29
CA ASN A 33 15.40 -15.59 28.11
C ASN A 33 15.13 -15.04 29.52
N SER A 34 15.47 -13.79 29.86
CA SER A 34 15.04 -13.29 31.19
C SER A 34 14.82 -11.78 31.37
N HIS A 35 15.16 -10.91 30.42
CA HIS A 35 15.10 -9.46 30.67
C HIS A 35 14.36 -8.60 29.63
N TYR A 36 13.74 -9.20 28.60
CA TYR A 36 12.95 -8.47 27.61
C TYR A 36 11.43 -8.68 27.73
N LEU A 37 10.94 -9.28 28.82
CA LEU A 37 9.51 -9.57 28.99
C LEU A 37 8.63 -8.34 29.28
N ASP A 38 9.21 -7.22 29.74
CA ASP A 38 8.43 -6.02 30.14
C ASP A 38 8.38 -4.91 29.06
N ILE A 39 9.09 -5.06 27.94
CA ILE A 39 9.24 -3.99 26.94
C ILE A 39 8.23 -4.18 25.79
N ASP A 40 7.78 -5.41 25.57
CA ASP A 40 6.85 -5.76 24.48
C ASP A 40 5.44 -5.17 24.70
N ASP A 41 5.05 -4.94 25.94
CA ASP A 41 3.73 -4.39 26.28
C ASP A 41 3.55 -2.95 25.76
N TRP A 42 4.62 -2.16 25.70
CA TRP A 42 4.56 -0.75 25.25
C TRP A 42 4.61 -0.61 23.72
N PHE A 43 4.98 -1.66 22.99
CA PHE A 43 5.07 -1.66 21.52
C PHE A 43 3.91 -2.41 20.85
N SER A 44 2.98 -2.98 21.63
CA SER A 44 1.84 -3.72 21.10
C SER A 44 0.74 -2.82 20.52
N THR A 45 0.03 -3.32 19.50
CA THR A 45 -1.14 -2.65 18.92
C THR A 45 -2.30 -2.66 19.92
N PHE A 46 -3.01 -1.54 20.05
CA PHE A 46 -4.13 -1.43 20.98
C PHE A 46 -5.31 -2.33 20.56
N GLU A 47 -5.46 -3.49 21.21
CA GLU A 47 -6.60 -4.41 21.06
C GLU A 47 -7.55 -4.36 22.27
N CYS A 48 -7.87 -3.14 22.73
CA CYS A 48 -8.79 -2.93 23.85
C CYS A 48 -8.41 -3.71 25.14
N GLY A 49 -7.11 -3.94 25.40
CA GLY A 49 -6.61 -4.60 26.60
C GLY A 49 -6.61 -6.14 26.57
N PHE A 50 -6.94 -6.76 25.43
CA PHE A 50 -6.81 -8.20 25.23
C PHE A 50 -5.46 -8.55 24.57
N ILE A 51 -5.00 -9.79 24.76
CA ILE A 51 -3.82 -10.31 24.06
C ILE A 51 -4.17 -10.47 22.58
N SER A 52 -3.28 -10.05 21.68
CA SER A 52 -3.57 -10.07 20.25
C SER A 52 -3.83 -11.49 19.74
N HIS A 53 -5.07 -11.75 19.33
CA HIS A 53 -5.49 -13.05 18.79
C HIS A 53 -5.78 -12.92 17.29
N GLY A 54 -4.73 -12.84 16.48
CA GLY A 54 -4.83 -12.85 15.02
C GLY A 54 -3.86 -11.88 14.36
N LEU A 55 -3.65 -12.08 13.06
CA LEU A 55 -3.05 -11.04 12.23
C LEU A 55 -4.12 -9.97 11.99
N SER A 56 -3.81 -8.71 12.29
CA SER A 56 -4.65 -7.57 11.95
C SER A 56 -4.64 -7.35 10.42
N GLU A 57 -5.23 -8.27 9.67
CA GLU A 57 -5.49 -8.04 8.26
C GLU A 57 -6.66 -7.07 8.17
N ASN A 58 -6.33 -5.80 7.92
CA ASN A 58 -7.30 -4.84 7.46
C ASN A 58 -7.74 -5.30 6.07
N PHE A 59 -8.86 -6.05 6.01
CA PHE A 59 -9.58 -6.29 4.76
C PHE A 59 -10.19 -4.95 4.33
N PHE A 60 -9.33 -4.06 3.84
CA PHE A 60 -9.78 -2.87 3.13
C PHE A 60 -10.61 -3.37 1.95
N SER A 61 -11.91 -3.11 1.99
CA SER A 61 -12.83 -3.66 1.01
C SER A 61 -12.53 -3.05 -0.37
N PHE A 62 -12.70 -3.86 -1.41
CA PHE A 62 -12.52 -3.43 -2.80
C PHE A 62 -13.39 -2.21 -3.16
N SER A 63 -14.50 -2.00 -2.43
CA SER A 63 -15.41 -0.86 -2.58
C SER A 63 -14.70 0.50 -2.49
N TYR A 64 -13.76 0.66 -1.56
CA TYR A 64 -13.03 1.92 -1.39
C TYR A 64 -12.12 2.23 -2.57
N ILE A 65 -11.52 1.21 -3.19
CA ILE A 65 -10.67 1.37 -4.38
C ILE A 65 -11.51 1.83 -5.56
N ASN A 66 -12.69 1.24 -5.75
CA ASN A 66 -13.60 1.64 -6.83
C ASN A 66 -14.06 3.10 -6.67
N LEU A 67 -14.43 3.50 -5.44
CA LEU A 67 -14.82 4.88 -5.17
C LEU A 67 -13.70 5.88 -5.46
N LEU A 68 -12.45 5.51 -5.15
CA LEU A 68 -11.29 6.35 -5.45
C LEU A 68 -11.06 6.49 -6.96
N VAL A 69 -11.23 5.42 -7.74
CA VAL A 69 -11.10 5.48 -9.21
C VAL A 69 -12.18 6.36 -9.82
N PHE A 70 -13.44 6.23 -9.39
CA PHE A 70 -14.53 7.10 -9.87
C PHE A 70 -14.33 8.55 -9.47
N PHE A 71 -13.85 8.82 -8.24
CA PHE A 71 -13.51 10.17 -7.81
C PHE A 71 -12.49 10.85 -8.73
N ILE A 72 -11.43 10.14 -9.14
CA ILE A 72 -10.41 10.69 -10.05
C ILE A 72 -11.00 10.99 -11.44
N ILE A 73 -11.85 10.11 -11.96
CA ILE A 73 -12.48 10.31 -13.28
C ILE A 73 -13.44 11.50 -13.25
N PHE A 74 -14.27 11.60 -12.21
CA PHE A 74 -15.22 12.70 -12.06
C PHE A 74 -14.52 14.06 -11.88
N ASP A 75 -13.39 14.11 -11.16
CA ASP A 75 -12.59 15.34 -11.02
C ASP A 75 -12.01 15.81 -12.37
N LEU A 76 -11.59 14.86 -13.23
CA LEU A 76 -11.17 15.16 -14.61
C LEU A 76 -12.34 15.74 -15.42
N GLU A 77 -13.51 15.13 -15.37
CA GLU A 77 -14.69 15.59 -16.12
C GLU A 77 -15.14 17.00 -15.71
N VAL A 78 -15.13 17.30 -14.40
CA VAL A 78 -15.44 18.64 -13.89
C VAL A 78 -14.37 19.66 -14.31
N SER A 79 -13.09 19.28 -14.30
CA SER A 79 -12.01 20.13 -14.80
C SER A 79 -12.20 20.49 -16.29
N LEU A 80 -12.70 19.55 -17.09
CA LEU A 80 -13.00 19.77 -18.51
C LEU A 80 -14.22 20.66 -18.69
N LEU A 81 -15.22 20.56 -17.82
CA LEU A 81 -16.38 21.44 -17.78
C LEU A 81 -16.02 22.88 -17.35
N LEU A 82 -15.04 23.05 -16.46
CA LEU A 82 -14.54 24.37 -16.04
C LEU A 82 -13.98 25.18 -17.22
N ASN A 83 -13.49 24.50 -18.26
CA ASN A 83 -12.97 25.16 -19.46
C ASN A 83 -14.01 26.05 -20.17
N VAL A 84 -15.32 25.80 -19.95
CA VAL A 84 -16.42 26.64 -20.45
C VAL A 84 -16.33 28.09 -19.98
N ILE A 85 -15.80 28.33 -18.77
CA ILE A 85 -15.69 29.69 -18.23
C ILE A 85 -14.64 30.50 -19.03
N TYR A 86 -13.64 29.81 -19.57
CA TYR A 86 -12.55 30.43 -20.34
C TYR A 86 -12.89 30.57 -21.82
N ASP A 87 -13.52 29.56 -22.42
CA ASP A 87 -14.02 29.60 -23.80
C ASP A 87 -15.42 30.23 -23.84
N GLY A 88 -15.49 31.54 -24.15
CA GLY A 88 -16.74 32.26 -24.27
C GLY A 88 -17.80 31.51 -25.11
N VAL A 89 -19.04 31.47 -24.61
CA VAL A 89 -20.07 30.56 -25.14
C VAL A 89 -20.58 31.00 -26.51
N TRP A 90 -20.15 30.31 -27.56
CA TRP A 90 -20.75 30.39 -28.90
C TRP A 90 -21.87 29.34 -29.05
N LEU A 91 -22.89 29.60 -29.87
CA LEU A 91 -24.09 28.75 -29.98
C LEU A 91 -23.78 27.28 -30.35
N TYR A 92 -22.77 27.02 -31.18
CA TYR A 92 -22.37 25.67 -31.55
C TYR A 92 -21.67 24.94 -30.38
N THR A 93 -20.75 25.64 -29.73
CA THR A 93 -20.00 25.17 -28.56
C THR A 93 -20.91 24.86 -27.36
N PHE A 94 -22.00 25.63 -27.20
CA PHE A 94 -23.01 25.40 -26.17
C PHE A 94 -23.63 24.00 -26.23
N TRP A 95 -24.00 23.51 -27.42
CA TRP A 95 -24.61 22.19 -27.57
C TRP A 95 -23.65 21.05 -27.23
N CYS A 96 -22.36 21.20 -27.58
CA CYS A 96 -21.34 20.22 -27.18
C CYS A 96 -21.21 20.13 -25.66
N TYR A 97 -21.05 21.27 -24.96
CA TYR A 97 -20.96 21.28 -23.50
C TYR A 97 -22.24 20.81 -22.82
N PHE A 98 -23.42 21.12 -23.37
CA PHE A 98 -24.69 20.60 -22.85
C PHE A 98 -24.78 19.08 -22.99
N SER A 99 -24.35 18.51 -24.11
CA SER A 99 -24.30 17.06 -24.29
C SER A 99 -23.30 16.39 -23.32
N PHE A 100 -22.16 17.05 -23.08
CA PHE A 100 -21.15 16.57 -22.13
C PHE A 100 -21.68 16.59 -20.70
N PHE A 101 -22.37 17.64 -20.29
CA PHE A 101 -23.03 17.71 -18.98
C PHE A 101 -24.07 16.60 -18.79
N MET A 102 -24.85 16.27 -19.82
CA MET A 102 -25.79 15.15 -19.78
C MET A 102 -25.09 13.80 -19.61
N LEU A 103 -23.91 13.60 -20.19
CA LEU A 103 -23.10 12.40 -20.00
C LEU A 103 -22.61 12.27 -18.55
N ILE A 104 -22.13 13.36 -17.95
CA ILE A 104 -21.72 13.38 -16.54
C ILE A 104 -22.90 13.00 -15.63
N LEU A 105 -24.08 13.60 -15.85
CA LEU A 105 -25.28 13.28 -15.09
C LEU A 105 -25.68 11.80 -15.22
N LEU A 106 -25.60 11.24 -16.42
CA LEU A 106 -25.91 9.83 -16.66
C LEU A 106 -24.89 8.92 -15.97
N GLY A 107 -23.60 9.24 -16.05
CA GLY A 107 -22.54 8.52 -15.35
C GLY A 107 -22.78 8.46 -13.84
N TYR A 108 -23.12 9.60 -13.24
CA TYR A 108 -23.44 9.69 -11.81
C TYR A 108 -24.68 8.87 -11.43
N ILE A 109 -25.75 8.93 -12.21
CA ILE A 109 -26.96 8.13 -11.96
C ILE A 109 -26.64 6.63 -12.01
N MET A 110 -25.82 6.21 -12.97
CA MET A 110 -25.40 4.81 -13.08
C MET A 110 -24.56 4.38 -11.87
N GLU A 111 -23.62 5.22 -11.42
CA GLU A 111 -22.79 4.94 -10.24
C GLU A 111 -23.63 4.71 -8.97
N VAL A 112 -24.62 5.59 -8.75
CA VAL A 112 -25.57 5.47 -7.63
C VAL A 112 -26.45 4.22 -7.79
N ALA A 113 -26.95 3.95 -9.01
CA ALA A 113 -27.83 2.80 -9.25
C ALA A 113 -27.12 1.45 -9.09
N PHE A 114 -25.80 1.38 -9.35
CA PHE A 114 -25.01 0.18 -9.14
C PHE A 114 -24.56 -0.03 -7.69
N GLY A 115 -24.87 0.91 -6.78
CA GLY A 115 -24.53 0.78 -5.37
C GLY A 115 -23.03 0.95 -5.07
N TYR A 116 -22.26 1.56 -5.97
CA TYR A 116 -20.84 1.87 -5.70
C TYR A 116 -20.66 2.93 -4.61
N VAL A 117 -21.70 3.73 -4.38
CA VAL A 117 -21.75 4.79 -3.37
C VAL A 117 -22.34 4.29 -2.04
N ASP A 118 -22.91 3.08 -2.01
CA ASP A 118 -23.50 2.54 -0.79
C ASP A 118 -22.39 2.07 0.16
N TRP A 119 -22.32 2.72 1.32
CA TRP A 119 -21.32 2.45 2.37
C TRP A 119 -21.75 1.35 3.36
N LEU A 120 -22.78 0.58 3.03
CA LEU A 120 -23.46 -0.39 3.89
C LEU A 120 -24.00 -1.50 2.95
N ASP A 121 -23.65 -2.78 3.09
CA ASP A 121 -23.52 -3.59 4.31
C ASP A 121 -22.17 -4.33 4.48
#